data_AF-A0A7J4TL16-F1
#
_entry.id   AF-A0A7J4TL16-F1
#
_cell.length_a   1.000
_cell.length_b   1.000
_cell.length_c   1.000
_cell.angle_alpha   90.00
_cell.angle_beta   90.00
_cell.angle_gamma   90.00
#
_symmetry.space_group_name_H-M   'P 1'
#
loop_
_entity.id
_entity.type
_entity.pdbx_description
1 polymer ?
#
loop_
_entity_poly.entity_id
_entity_poly.type
_entity_poly.pdbx_seq_one_letter_code
_entity_poly.pdbx_strand_id
1 'polypeptide(L)'
;MSEILYQVKIADATGHTVAQMTKPEIVAKATEGQGTWVFVNDRLISVDELKGTAFEATDEFKLMPGLVGGVDRKYTVEIADSTGHTSVQMTQAEIAEQASESNGAWVFVDNTMVAAADIAEMDFSDVQKVRMVPPLVGGAPVKAY
;
A
#
# COMPACT_ATOMS: atom_id res chain seq x y z
N MET A 1 -24.10 31.58 11.34
CA MET A 1 -22.65 31.45 11.56
C MET A 1 -22.03 31.37 10.19
N SER A 2 -21.09 32.25 9.87
CA SER A 2 -20.40 32.22 8.57
C SER A 2 -19.46 31.02 8.55
N GLU A 3 -19.58 30.20 7.52
CA GLU A 3 -18.72 29.04 7.32
C GLU A 3 -17.39 29.52 6.73
N ILE A 4 -16.27 29.20 7.38
CA ILE A 4 -14.94 29.57 6.89
C ILE A 4 -14.53 28.55 5.83
N LEU A 5 -14.26 29.04 4.62
CA LEU A 5 -13.74 28.25 3.51
C LEU A 5 -12.22 28.42 3.44
N TYR A 6 -11.52 27.29 3.39
CA TYR A 6 -10.08 27.24 3.26
C TYR A 6 -9.71 26.81 1.84
N GLN A 7 -8.60 27.32 1.33
CA GLN A 7 -8.05 26.88 0.06
C GLN A 7 -7.22 25.61 0.29
N VAL A 8 -7.60 24.52 -0.38
CA VAL A 8 -6.99 23.20 -0.25
C VAL A 8 -6.41 22.78 -1.59
N LYS A 9 -5.09 22.54 -1.62
CA LYS A 9 -4.41 21.94 -2.76
C LYS A 9 -4.48 20.43 -2.63
N ILE A 10 -5.14 19.76 -3.55
CA ILE A 10 -5.27 18.30 -3.60
C ILE A 10 -4.32 17.81 -4.68
N ALA A 11 -3.34 16.99 -4.33
CA ALA A 11 -2.54 16.31 -5.35
C ALA A 11 -3.38 15.24 -6.05
N ASP A 12 -3.25 15.17 -7.37
CA ASP A 12 -3.90 14.18 -8.22
C ASP A 12 -2.97 13.82 -9.39
N ALA A 13 -3.42 12.92 -10.27
CA ALA A 13 -2.63 12.46 -11.41
C ALA A 13 -2.22 13.56 -12.41
N THR A 14 -2.84 14.75 -12.33
CA THR A 14 -2.55 15.90 -13.19
C THR A 14 -1.57 16.90 -12.54
N GLY A 15 -1.13 16.63 -11.31
CA GLY A 15 -0.26 17.50 -10.53
C GLY A 15 -0.96 17.96 -9.26
N HIS A 16 -1.81 18.99 -9.37
CA HIS A 16 -2.62 19.47 -8.25
C HIS A 16 -3.92 20.13 -8.74
N THR A 17 -5.02 19.85 -8.04
CA THR A 17 -6.26 20.63 -8.10
C THR A 17 -6.39 21.50 -6.87
N VAL A 18 -7.07 22.64 -7.01
CA VAL A 18 -7.36 23.55 -5.90
C VAL A 18 -8.86 23.54 -5.64
N ALA A 19 -9.25 23.26 -4.41
CA ALA A 19 -10.64 23.25 -3.96
C ALA A 19 -10.82 24.18 -2.76
N GLN A 20 -12.00 24.79 -2.64
CA GLN A 20 -12.40 25.48 -1.42
C GLN A 20 -13.21 24.53 -0.57
N MET A 21 -12.82 24.35 0.69
CA MET A 21 -13.42 23.38 1.58
C MET A 21 -13.53 23.91 2.99
N THR A 22 -14.50 23.43 3.73
CA THR A 22 -14.65 23.68 5.16
C THR A 22 -13.73 22.74 5.96
N LYS A 23 -13.44 23.10 7.22
CA LYS A 23 -12.66 22.24 8.12
C LYS A 23 -13.24 20.81 8.23
N PRO A 24 -14.56 20.61 8.44
CA PRO A 24 -15.15 19.27 8.45
C PRO A 24 -14.91 18.48 7.15
N GLU A 25 -15.00 19.11 5.99
CA GLU A 25 -14.78 18.45 4.71
C GLU A 25 -13.30 18.07 4.49
N ILE A 26 -12.36 18.91 4.96
CA ILE A 26 -10.91 18.59 4.93
C ILE A 26 -10.64 17.36 5.80
N VAL A 27 -11.20 17.31 7.01
CA VAL A 27 -11.09 16.16 7.92
C VAL A 27 -11.70 14.90 7.28
N ALA A 28 -12.86 15.02 6.63
CA ALA A 28 -13.50 13.92 5.94
C ALA A 28 -12.61 13.37 4.82
N LYS A 29 -12.11 14.24 3.92
CA LYS A 29 -11.19 13.82 2.85
C LYS A 29 -9.90 13.18 3.36
N ALA A 30 -9.34 13.72 4.44
CA ALA A 30 -8.14 13.16 5.07
C ALA A 30 -8.39 11.77 5.68
N THR A 31 -9.61 11.48 6.09
CA THR A 31 -10.01 10.18 6.66
C THR A 31 -10.41 9.17 5.59
N GLU A 32 -11.01 9.62 4.48
CA GLU A 32 -11.48 8.77 3.38
C GLU A 32 -10.35 8.13 2.57
N GLY A 33 -9.25 8.86 2.35
CA GLY A 33 -8.08 8.31 1.66
C GLY A 33 -7.12 7.66 2.65
N GLN A 34 -7.04 6.32 2.67
CA GLN A 34 -5.99 5.62 3.43
C GLN A 34 -4.61 6.17 3.05
N GLY A 35 -3.85 6.62 4.04
CA GLY A 35 -2.51 7.17 3.83
C GLY A 35 -2.44 8.60 3.29
N THR A 36 -3.54 9.36 3.29
CA THR A 36 -3.51 10.78 2.89
C THR A 36 -2.69 11.62 3.88
N TRP A 37 -1.68 12.32 3.37
CA TRP A 37 -0.91 13.28 4.16
C TRP A 37 -1.58 14.65 4.11
N VAL A 38 -1.78 15.23 5.29
CA VAL A 38 -2.36 16.57 5.42
C VAL A 38 -1.26 17.53 5.85
N PHE A 39 -1.06 18.58 5.07
CA PHE A 39 -0.17 19.69 5.42
C PHE A 39 -0.99 20.94 5.71
N VAL A 40 -0.62 21.64 6.77
CA VAL A 40 -1.11 22.98 7.11
C VAL A 40 0.09 23.89 7.22
N ASN A 41 0.16 24.93 6.38
CA ASN A 41 1.31 25.84 6.29
C ASN A 41 2.65 25.08 6.18
N ASP A 42 2.70 24.10 5.26
CA ASP A 42 3.85 23.22 5.01
C ASP A 42 4.26 22.28 6.16
N ARG A 43 3.51 22.25 7.26
CA ARG A 43 3.71 21.27 8.34
C ARG A 43 2.77 20.09 8.18
N LEU A 44 3.32 18.87 8.20
CA LEU A 44 2.54 17.64 8.28
C LEU A 44 1.78 17.60 9.62
N ILE A 45 0.47 17.40 9.55
CA ILE A 45 -0.43 17.33 10.69
C ILE A 45 -1.19 16.00 10.68
N SER A 46 -1.41 15.40 11.84
CA SER A 46 -2.25 14.20 11.94
C SER A 46 -3.74 14.56 11.88
N VAL A 47 -4.59 13.59 11.54
CA VAL A 47 -6.05 13.80 11.50
C VAL A 47 -6.63 14.15 12.87
N ASP A 48 -6.06 13.61 13.95
CA ASP A 48 -6.48 13.94 15.32
C ASP A 48 -6.10 15.35 15.72
N GLU A 49 -4.90 15.80 15.35
CA GLU A 49 -4.45 17.17 15.57
C GLU A 49 -5.27 18.16 14.71
N LEU A 50 -5.57 17.80 13.45
CA LEU A 50 -6.42 18.58 12.55
C LEU A 50 -7.81 18.87 13.15
N LYS A 51 -8.41 17.94 13.90
CA LYS A 51 -9.70 18.15 14.58
C LYS A 51 -9.59 19.20 15.70
N GLY A 52 -8.52 19.12 16.49
CA GLY A 52 -8.34 19.95 17.70
C GLY A 52 -7.75 21.34 17.48
N THR A 53 -7.02 21.56 16.38
CA THR A 53 -6.34 22.83 16.12
C THR A 53 -7.29 23.92 15.60
N ALA A 54 -7.17 25.15 16.12
CA ALA A 54 -7.84 26.32 15.54
C ALA A 54 -7.04 26.80 14.32
N PHE A 55 -7.73 27.06 13.21
CA PHE A 55 -7.13 27.53 11.96
C PHE A 55 -7.62 28.93 11.64
N GLU A 56 -6.77 29.69 10.98
CA GLU A 56 -7.06 31.01 10.46
C GLU A 56 -7.50 30.91 8.99
N ALA A 57 -8.29 31.88 8.52
CA ALA A 57 -8.75 31.90 7.13
C ALA A 57 -7.59 32.02 6.10
N THR A 58 -6.41 32.40 6.55
CA THR A 58 -5.18 32.51 5.74
C THR A 58 -4.35 31.22 5.69
N ASP A 59 -4.71 30.20 6.45
CA ASP A 59 -3.96 28.95 6.49
C ASP A 59 -4.04 28.21 5.14
N GLU A 60 -2.89 27.73 4.66
CA GLU A 60 -2.80 26.95 3.43
C GLU A 60 -2.86 25.45 3.74
N PHE A 61 -3.79 24.75 3.09
CA PHE A 61 -3.95 23.31 3.23
C PHE A 61 -3.44 22.59 1.99
N LYS A 62 -2.72 21.49 2.19
CA LYS A 62 -2.37 20.55 1.12
C LYS A 62 -2.79 19.15 1.53
N LEU A 63 -3.59 18.51 0.69
CA LEU A 63 -3.93 17.10 0.78
C LEU A 63 -3.11 16.39 -0.28
N MET A 64 -2.18 15.57 0.19
CA MET A 64 -1.42 14.69 -0.69
C MET A 64 -2.00 13.29 -0.52
N PRO A 65 -2.56 12.66 -1.57
CA PRO A 65 -2.77 11.22 -1.50
C PRO A 65 -1.40 10.62 -1.19
N GLY A 66 -1.34 9.64 -0.28
CA GLY A 66 -0.07 9.07 0.16
C GLY A 66 0.81 8.80 -1.06
N LEU A 67 2.01 9.41 -1.08
CA LEU A 67 2.99 9.16 -2.12
C LEU A 67 3.19 7.64 -2.13
N VAL A 68 2.81 7.02 -3.25
CA VAL A 68 2.71 5.56 -3.45
C VAL A 68 4.03 4.88 -3.12
N GLY A 69 4.18 4.50 -1.85
CA GLY A 69 5.17 3.56 -1.34
C GLY A 69 4.52 2.46 -0.50
N GLY A 70 3.19 2.31 -0.58
CA GLY A 70 2.48 1.34 0.26
C GLY A 70 0.96 1.36 0.17
N VAL A 71 0.37 1.60 -1.00
CA VAL A 71 -1.06 1.29 -1.21
C VAL A 71 -1.16 0.07 -2.09
N ASP A 72 -1.46 -1.08 -1.47
CA ASP A 72 -2.05 -2.30 -2.04
C ASP A 72 -1.74 -2.62 -3.52
N ARG A 73 -0.51 -2.35 -3.98
CA ARG A 73 -0.12 -2.72 -5.34
C ARG A 73 -0.12 -4.24 -5.35
N LYS A 74 -1.05 -4.79 -6.11
CA LYS A 74 -1.16 -6.23 -6.28
C LYS A 74 -0.20 -6.66 -7.37
N TYR A 75 0.55 -7.70 -7.05
CA TYR A 75 1.44 -8.38 -7.96
C TYR A 75 0.79 -9.69 -8.36
N THR A 76 1.00 -10.07 -9.62
CA THR A 76 0.68 -11.42 -10.06
C THR A 76 1.70 -12.38 -9.44
N VAL A 77 1.22 -13.25 -8.56
CA VAL A 77 2.01 -14.28 -7.92
C VAL A 77 1.65 -15.63 -8.51
N GLU A 78 2.64 -16.32 -9.08
CA GLU A 78 2.50 -17.71 -9.51
C GLU A 78 2.82 -18.64 -8.33
N ILE A 79 1.84 -19.39 -7.84
CA ILE A 79 2.03 -20.40 -6.79
C ILE A 79 2.11 -21.76 -7.47
N ALA A 80 3.21 -22.50 -7.27
CA ALA A 80 3.35 -23.84 -7.82
C ALA A 80 2.39 -24.82 -7.11
N ASP A 81 1.66 -25.62 -7.90
CA ASP A 81 0.72 -26.62 -7.43
C ASP A 81 0.69 -27.86 -8.35
N SER A 82 -0.22 -28.80 -8.10
CA SER A 82 -0.35 -30.06 -8.86
C SER A 82 -0.73 -29.88 -10.33
N THR A 83 -1.18 -28.70 -10.75
CA THR A 83 -1.50 -28.35 -12.14
C THR A 83 -0.33 -27.67 -12.86
N GLY A 84 0.77 -27.43 -12.13
CA GLY A 84 1.94 -26.69 -12.60
C GLY A 84 2.10 -25.37 -11.83
N HIS A 85 1.10 -24.49 -11.94
CA HIS A 85 0.98 -23.29 -11.11
C HIS A 85 -0.42 -22.66 -11.22
N THR A 86 -0.83 -21.97 -10.17
CA THR A 86 -1.96 -21.05 -10.15
C THR A 86 -1.47 -19.61 -10.03
N SER A 87 -2.22 -18.67 -10.61
CA SER A 87 -1.91 -17.23 -10.51
C SER A 87 -2.89 -16.53 -9.60
N VAL A 88 -2.37 -15.79 -8.62
CA VAL A 88 -3.17 -15.00 -7.66
C VAL A 88 -2.66 -13.55 -7.62
N GLN A 89 -3.51 -12.63 -7.16
CA GLN A 89 -3.17 -11.21 -7.02
C GLN A 89 -2.97 -10.90 -5.54
N MET A 90 -1.75 -10.58 -5.13
CA MET A 90 -1.40 -10.34 -3.73
C MET A 90 -0.60 -9.05 -3.57
N THR A 91 -0.80 -8.36 -2.45
CA THR A 91 0.04 -7.24 -2.02
C THR A 91 1.41 -7.74 -1.55
N GLN A 92 2.40 -6.86 -1.46
CA GLN A 92 3.71 -7.20 -0.90
C GLN A 92 3.62 -7.79 0.52
N ALA A 93 2.73 -7.25 1.35
CA ALA A 93 2.49 -7.75 2.71
C ALA A 93 1.89 -9.17 2.70
N GLU A 94 0.88 -9.41 1.86
CA GLU A 94 0.28 -10.75 1.70
C GLU A 94 1.30 -11.76 1.17
N ILE A 95 2.20 -11.36 0.28
CA ILE A 95 3.30 -12.22 -0.22
C ILE A 95 4.26 -12.58 0.93
N ALA A 96 4.66 -11.60 1.73
CA ALA A 96 5.57 -11.81 2.86
C ALA A 96 4.93 -12.72 3.92
N GLU A 97 3.67 -12.49 4.26
CA GLU A 97 2.90 -13.33 5.18
C GLU A 97 2.79 -14.76 4.66
N GLN A 98 2.30 -14.95 3.43
CA GLN A 98 2.18 -16.27 2.81
C GLN A 98 3.52 -17.01 2.74
N ALA A 99 4.62 -16.30 2.48
CA ALA A 99 5.96 -16.86 2.44
C ALA A 99 6.45 -17.30 3.82
N SER A 100 6.07 -16.57 4.87
CA SER A 100 6.39 -16.91 6.26
C SER A 100 5.56 -18.10 6.79
N GLU A 101 4.28 -18.18 6.41
CA GLU A 101 3.38 -19.27 6.80
C GLU A 101 3.71 -20.58 6.07
N SER A 102 4.16 -20.46 4.82
CA SER A 102 4.56 -21.60 3.99
C SER A 102 5.97 -22.04 4.37
N ASN A 103 6.09 -22.67 5.55
CA ASN A 103 7.32 -23.10 6.22
C ASN A 103 8.27 -23.87 5.26
N GLY A 104 9.19 -23.14 4.60
CA GLY A 104 10.15 -23.68 3.61
C GLY A 104 9.83 -23.43 2.14
N ALA A 105 8.88 -22.56 1.81
CA ALA A 105 8.62 -22.13 0.43
C ALA A 105 9.75 -21.22 -0.09
N TRP A 106 10.08 -21.37 -1.37
CA TRP A 106 11.00 -20.49 -2.07
C TRP A 106 10.21 -19.40 -2.79
N VAL A 107 10.56 -18.15 -2.51
CA VAL A 107 9.99 -17.00 -3.22
C VAL A 107 11.01 -16.50 -4.23
N PHE A 108 10.55 -16.30 -5.46
CA PHE A 108 11.31 -15.69 -6.53
C PHE A 108 10.66 -14.37 -6.91
N VAL A 109 11.43 -13.30 -6.90
CA VAL A 109 11.03 -12.00 -7.43
C VAL A 109 11.89 -11.70 -8.65
N ASP A 110 11.25 -11.52 -9.81
CA ASP A 110 11.91 -11.36 -11.11
C ASP A 110 13.07 -12.34 -11.32
N ASN A 111 12.78 -13.62 -11.08
CA ASN A 111 13.70 -14.74 -11.25
C ASN A 111 14.87 -14.81 -10.24
N THR A 112 14.88 -13.94 -9.22
CA THR A 112 15.85 -13.96 -8.11
C THR A 112 15.20 -14.51 -6.86
N MET A 113 15.86 -15.46 -6.19
CA MET A 113 15.35 -16.03 -4.93
C MET A 113 15.52 -15.01 -3.79
N VAL A 114 14.46 -14.77 -3.02
CA VAL A 114 14.41 -13.82 -1.91
C VAL A 114 13.92 -14.54 -0.66
N ALA A 115 14.54 -14.26 0.49
CA ALA A 115 14.08 -14.82 1.76
C ALA A 115 12.78 -14.14 2.19
N ALA A 116 11.86 -14.91 2.80
CA ALA A 116 10.56 -14.39 3.22
C ALA A 116 10.65 -13.14 4.12
N ALA A 117 11.66 -13.09 4.99
CA ALA A 117 11.91 -11.96 5.89
C ALA A 117 12.31 -10.67 5.15
N ASP A 118 12.98 -10.79 4.01
CA ASP A 118 13.48 -9.64 3.24
C ASP A 118 12.40 -9.05 2.32
N ILE A 119 11.33 -9.81 2.05
CA ILE A 119 10.25 -9.39 1.13
C ILE A 119 9.57 -8.11 1.61
N ALA A 120 9.35 -7.96 2.92
CA ALA A 120 8.68 -6.79 3.49
C ALA A 120 9.50 -5.50 3.37
N GLU A 121 10.84 -5.63 3.28
CA GLU A 121 11.77 -4.49 3.19
C GLU A 121 12.27 -4.23 1.76
N MET A 122 12.00 -5.15 0.82
CA MET A 122 12.43 -5.03 -0.56
C MET A 122 11.68 -3.94 -1.32
N ASP A 123 12.36 -3.28 -2.26
CA ASP A 123 11.71 -2.36 -3.18
C ASP A 123 10.93 -3.13 -4.26
N PHE A 124 9.60 -2.97 -4.25
CA PHE A 124 8.71 -3.59 -5.22
C PHE A 124 8.29 -2.64 -6.37
N SER A 125 8.87 -1.45 -6.45
CA SER A 125 8.48 -0.40 -7.42
C SER A 125 8.51 -0.88 -8.87
N ASP A 126 9.52 -1.68 -9.23
CA ASP A 126 9.76 -2.19 -10.59
C ASP A 126 9.48 -3.69 -10.76
N VAL A 127 8.95 -4.35 -9.72
CA VAL A 127 8.70 -5.79 -9.75
C VAL A 127 7.62 -6.14 -10.76
N GLN A 128 7.94 -7.06 -11.68
CA GLN A 128 7.01 -7.51 -12.72
C GLN A 128 6.38 -8.86 -12.39
N LYS A 129 7.15 -9.75 -11.77
CA LYS A 129 6.73 -11.13 -11.54
C LYS A 129 7.20 -11.66 -10.19
N VAL A 130 6.27 -12.28 -9.47
CA VAL A 130 6.56 -13.04 -8.26
C VAL A 130 6.16 -14.49 -8.48
N ARG A 131 6.99 -15.43 -8.02
CA ARG A 131 6.69 -16.87 -8.03
C ARG A 131 6.99 -17.47 -6.67
N MET A 132 6.03 -18.19 -6.12
CA MET A 132 6.16 -18.93 -4.88
C MET A 132 6.14 -20.42 -5.19
N VAL A 133 7.18 -21.11 -4.72
CA VAL A 133 7.33 -22.56 -4.88
C VAL A 133 7.25 -23.16 -3.49
N PRO A 134 6.21 -23.94 -3.17
CA PRO A 134 6.15 -24.69 -1.91
C PRO A 134 7.40 -25.57 -1.75
N PRO A 135 7.77 -25.96 -0.52
CA PRO A 135 8.87 -26.89 -0.32
C PRO A 135 8.65 -28.13 -1.19
N LEU A 136 9.67 -28.50 -1.97
CA LEU A 136 9.63 -29.69 -2.82
C LEU A 136 9.46 -30.92 -1.92
N VAL A 137 8.22 -31.38 -1.74
CA VAL A 137 7.95 -32.73 -1.25
C VAL A 137 8.36 -33.68 -2.36
N GLY A 138 9.61 -34.16 -2.31
CA GLY A 138 10.07 -35.27 -3.13
C GLY A 138 9.02 -36.38 -3.08
N GLY A 139 8.62 -36.85 -4.26
CA GLY A 139 7.39 -37.60 -4.52
C GLY A 139 6.92 -38.50 -3.37
N ALA A 140 5.62 -38.45 -3.09
CA ALA A 140 4.97 -39.42 -2.22
C ALA A 140 5.42 -40.84 -2.64
N PRO A 141 5.85 -41.70 -1.71
CA PRO A 141 6.18 -43.07 -2.05
C PRO A 141 4.95 -43.69 -2.69
N VAL A 142 5.10 -44.16 -3.94
CA VAL A 142 4.11 -45.03 -4.57
C VAL A 142 3.98 -46.23 -3.64
N LYS A 143 2.90 -46.30 -2.89
CA LYS A 143 2.54 -47.49 -2.11
C LYS A 143 2.16 -48.56 -3.12
N ALA A 144 3.12 -49.41 -3.47
CA ALA A 144 2.84 -50.67 -4.13
C ALA A 144 2.04 -51.55 -3.16
N TYR A 145 0.81 -51.88 -3.52
CA TYR A 145 0.03 -52.99 -2.98
C TYR A 145 -0.46 -53.85 -4.14
#